data_AF-A0A7W1CR50-F1
#
_entry.id   AF-A0A7W1CR50-F1
#
_cell.length_a   1.000
_cell.length_b   1.000
_cell.length_c   1.000
_cell.angle_alpha   90.00
_cell.angle_beta   90.00
_cell.angle_gamma   90.00
#
_symmetry.space_group_name_H-M   'P 1'
#
loop_
_entity.id
_entity.type
_entity.pdbx_description
1 polymer ?
#
loop_
_entity_poly.entity_id
_entity_poly.type
_entity_poly.pdbx_seq_one_letter_code
_entity_poly.pdbx_strand_id
1 'polypeptide(L)' 'MPTSSFLKPVGALPVISSVRFALILSVSLLLSVGTATASLALTHVTVIDATDGPPRTDGTVLIDGDRIASVSKTAPSG' A
#
# COMPACT_ATOMS: atom_id res chain seq x y z
N MET A 1 -46.10 -47.99 -33.17
CA MET A 1 -45.20 -47.62 -32.06
C MET A 1 -44.22 -46.57 -32.55
N PRO A 2 -44.30 -45.29 -32.13
CA PRO A 2 -43.26 -44.31 -32.40
C PRO A 2 -42.41 -44.06 -31.14
N THR A 3 -41.09 -44.22 -31.25
CA THR A 3 -40.12 -43.81 -30.22
C THR A 3 -39.47 -42.50 -30.65
N SER A 4 -40.03 -41.37 -30.26
CA SER A 4 -39.38 -40.06 -30.38
C SER A 4 -38.70 -39.72 -29.07
N SER A 5 -37.42 -40.10 -28.96
CA SER A 5 -36.57 -39.79 -27.81
C SER A 5 -36.06 -38.35 -27.91
N PHE A 6 -36.44 -37.61 -26.89
CA PHE A 6 -36.29 -36.19 -26.66
C PHE A 6 -34.82 -35.82 -26.36
N LEU A 7 -34.15 -35.12 -27.27
CA LEU A 7 -32.82 -34.55 -27.06
C LEU A 7 -32.96 -33.29 -26.18
N LYS A 8 -32.44 -33.37 -24.94
CA LYS A 8 -32.42 -32.28 -23.97
C LYS A 8 -31.09 -31.51 -24.14
N PRO A 9 -31.09 -30.17 -24.32
CA PRO A 9 -29.84 -29.40 -24.40
C PRO A 9 -29.19 -29.33 -23.02
N VAL A 10 -27.99 -29.88 -22.89
CA VAL A 10 -27.20 -29.86 -21.65
C VAL A 10 -26.35 -28.59 -21.62
N GLY A 11 -26.75 -27.65 -20.76
CA GLY A 11 -25.85 -26.79 -19.99
C GLY A 11 -25.15 -25.64 -20.72
N ALA A 12 -25.82 -24.49 -20.81
CA ALA A 12 -25.12 -23.21 -20.91
C ALA A 12 -24.35 -22.98 -19.60
N LEU A 13 -23.01 -22.90 -19.67
CA LEU A 13 -22.15 -22.61 -18.52
C LEU A 13 -22.39 -21.17 -17.98
N PRO A 14 -22.15 -20.92 -16.67
CA PRO A 14 -22.59 -19.71 -15.98
C PRO A 14 -21.71 -18.50 -16.30
N VAL A 15 -22.10 -17.70 -17.30
CA VAL A 15 -21.47 -16.40 -17.62
C VAL A 15 -21.50 -15.43 -16.42
N ILE A 16 -22.45 -15.60 -15.50
CA ILE A 16 -22.62 -14.78 -14.27
C ILE A 16 -21.47 -15.00 -13.26
N SER A 17 -20.78 -16.15 -13.34
CA SER A 17 -19.66 -16.49 -12.45
C SER A 17 -18.42 -15.64 -12.75
N SER A 18 -18.14 -15.38 -14.03
CA SER A 18 -16.94 -14.68 -14.49
C SER A 18 -16.92 -13.21 -14.08
N VAL A 19 -18.07 -12.53 -14.07
CA VAL A 19 -18.15 -11.10 -13.69
C VAL A 19 -17.87 -10.91 -12.20
N ARG A 20 -18.43 -11.79 -11.35
CA ARG A 20 -18.18 -11.74 -9.90
C ARG A 20 -16.72 -12.05 -9.58
N PHE A 21 -16.14 -13.03 -10.26
CA PHE A 21 -14.72 -13.36 -10.11
C PHE A 21 -13.82 -12.20 -10.53
N ALA A 22 -14.10 -11.56 -11.67
CA ALA A 22 -13.36 -10.40 -12.13
C ALA A 22 -13.49 -9.21 -11.17
N LEU A 23 -14.68 -8.96 -10.61
CA LEU A 23 -14.89 -7.91 -9.62
C LEU A 23 -14.09 -8.17 -8.33
N ILE A 24 -14.14 -9.40 -7.80
CA ILE A 24 -13.39 -9.77 -6.60
C ILE A 24 -11.88 -9.63 -6.84
N LEU A 25 -11.37 -10.15 -7.95
CA LEU A 25 -9.97 -10.04 -8.31
C LEU A 25 -9.54 -8.57 -8.47
N SER A 26 -10.38 -7.75 -9.11
CA SER A 26 -10.10 -6.32 -9.30
C SER A 26 -10.05 -5.60 -7.95
N VAL A 27 -11.02 -5.81 -7.06
CA VAL A 27 -11.02 -5.23 -5.71
C VAL A 27 -9.78 -5.67 -4.93
N SER A 28 -9.43 -6.96 -4.95
CA SER A 28 -8.24 -7.47 -4.28
C SER A 28 -6.95 -6.83 -4.79
N LEU A 29 -6.87 -6.50 -6.08
CA LEU A 29 -5.69 -5.85 -6.66
C LEU A 29 -5.56 -4.39 -6.23
N LEU A 30 -6.68 -3.65 -6.11
CA LEU A 30 -6.66 -2.29 -5.55
C LEU A 30 -6.22 -2.25 -4.09
N LEU A 31 -6.60 -3.25 -3.30
CA LEU A 31 -6.18 -3.39 -1.90
C LEU A 31 -4.69 -3.74 -1.74
N SER A 32 -4.05 -4.30 -2.78
CA SER A 32 -2.64 -4.70 -2.76
C SER A 32 -1.67 -3.57 -3.10
N VAL A 33 -2.15 -2.36 -3.39
CA VAL A 33 -1.29 -1.19 -3.57
C VAL A 33 -0.77 -0.74 -2.21
N GLY A 34 0.21 -1.47 -1.69
CA GLY A 34 0.99 -1.06 -0.53
C GLY A 34 1.87 0.12 -0.93
N THR A 35 1.77 1.23 -0.21
CA THR A 35 2.72 2.33 -0.33
C THR A 35 4.07 1.82 0.16
N ALA A 36 5.05 1.69 -0.74
CA ALA A 36 6.41 1.39 -0.34
C ALA A 36 6.91 2.57 0.53
N THR A 37 7.01 2.33 1.84
CA THR A 37 7.53 3.33 2.78
C THR A 37 9.05 3.34 2.68
N ALA A 38 9.60 4.39 2.07
CA ALA A 38 11.03 4.61 2.05
C ALA A 38 11.48 5.25 3.36
N SER A 39 12.67 4.88 3.84
CA SER A 39 13.30 5.55 4.97
C SER A 39 14.30 6.59 4.48
N LEU A 40 14.25 7.79 5.06
CA LEU A 40 15.10 8.93 4.73
C LEU A 40 15.70 9.51 6.00
N ALA A 41 17.02 9.68 6.01
CA ALA A 41 17.73 10.39 7.07
C ALA A 41 18.22 11.75 6.55
N LEU A 42 17.84 12.83 7.22
CA LEU A 42 18.39 14.17 7.02
C LEU A 42 19.43 14.41 8.12
N THR A 43 20.70 14.57 7.75
CA THR A 43 21.81 14.77 8.69
C THR A 43 22.32 16.21 8.66
N HIS A 44 22.97 16.65 9.76
CA HIS A 44 23.53 18.00 9.91
C HIS A 44 22.54 19.14 9.67
N VAL A 45 21.28 18.93 10.05
CA VAL A 45 20.24 19.95 9.92
C VAL A 45 20.10 20.77 11.19
N THR A 46 19.55 21.98 11.07
CA THR A 46 19.03 22.73 12.22
C THR A 46 17.53 22.46 12.31
N VAL A 47 17.06 21.96 13.45
CA VAL A 47 15.67 21.60 13.69
C VAL A 47 14.93 22.73 14.39
N ILE A 48 13.79 23.14 13.83
CA ILE A 48 12.83 24.08 14.39
C ILE A 48 11.52 23.31 14.57
N ASP A 49 11.04 23.14 15.81
CA ASP A 49 9.90 22.26 16.13
C ASP A 49 8.54 22.99 16.27
N ALA A 50 8.53 24.30 15.98
CA ALA A 50 7.35 25.17 16.09
C ALA A 50 6.73 25.27 17.50
N THR A 51 7.47 24.90 18.56
CA THR A 51 7.03 25.03 19.97
C THR A 51 7.54 26.31 20.65
N ASP A 52 8.03 27.27 19.86
CA ASP A 52 8.71 28.49 20.34
C ASP A 52 10.02 28.25 21.13
N GLY A 53 10.52 27.00 21.12
CA GLY A 53 11.83 26.65 21.65
C GLY A 53 12.99 27.13 20.78
N PRO A 54 14.22 27.22 21.34
CA PRO A 54 15.40 27.59 20.57
C PRO A 54 15.71 26.54 19.48
N PRO A 55 16.20 26.94 18.29
CA PRO A 55 16.59 26.00 17.25
C PRO A 55 17.67 25.01 17.70
N ARG A 56 17.53 23.75 17.32
CA ARG A 56 18.48 22.68 17.65
C ARG A 56 19.45 22.46 16.48
N THR A 57 20.69 22.88 16.64
CA THR A 57 21.73 22.76 15.61
C THR A 57 22.33 21.35 15.57
N ASP A 58 22.80 20.92 14.38
CA ASP A 58 23.51 19.65 14.16
C ASP A 58 22.70 18.41 14.60
N GLY A 59 21.46 18.36 14.12
CA GLY A 59 20.51 17.28 14.33
C GLY A 59 20.42 16.32 13.15
N THR A 60 19.97 15.10 13.45
CA THR A 60 19.55 14.11 12.47
C THR A 60 18.05 13.85 12.63
N VAL A 61 17.31 13.89 11.53
CA VAL A 61 15.88 13.57 11.46
C VAL A 61 15.70 12.30 10.63
N LEU A 62 15.14 11.26 11.24
CA LEU A 62 14.78 10.03 10.55
C LEU A 62 13.29 10.08 10.18
N ILE A 63 13.01 9.87 8.90
CA ILE A 63 11.67 9.78 8.34
C ILE A 63 11.46 8.33 7.89
N ASP A 64 10.33 7.75 8.28
CA ASP A 64 9.89 6.41 7.86
C ASP A 64 8.53 6.53 7.17
N GLY A 65 8.52 6.34 5.85
CA GLY A 65 7.38 6.67 5.01
C GLY A 65 7.04 8.16 5.11
N ASP A 66 5.87 8.46 5.65
CA ASP A 66 5.33 9.82 5.73
C ASP A 66 5.45 10.44 7.13
N ARG A 67 6.19 9.79 8.04
CA ARG A 67 6.25 10.19 9.45
C ARG A 67 7.69 10.35 9.94
N ILE A 68 7.87 11.31 10.84
CA ILE A 68 9.10 11.45 11.61
C ILE A 68 9.17 10.27 12.59
N ALA A 69 10.16 9.42 12.42
CA ALA A 69 10.43 8.29 13.31
C ALA A 69 11.27 8.73 14.51
N SER A 70 12.27 9.61 14.31
CA SER A 70 13.08 10.15 15.40
C SER A 70 13.79 11.46 15.06
N VAL A 71 14.17 12.21 16.10
CA VAL A 71 15.02 13.40 16.04
C VAL A 71 16.14 13.26 17.08
N SER A 72 17.39 13.21 16.64
CA SER A 72 18.56 12.97 17.49
C SER A 72 19.70 13.95 17.16
N LYS A 73 20.74 13.99 18.00
CA LYS A 73 21.98 14.71 17.68
C LYS A 73 22.75 13.92 16.64
N THR A 74 23.36 14.59 15.66
CA THR A 74 24.19 13.89 14.66
C THR A 74 25.40 13.25 15.33
N ALA A 75 25.68 11.99 14.96
CA ALA A 75 26.85 11.27 15.45
C ALA A 75 28.13 11.82 14.82
N PRO A 76 29.29 11.76 15.50
CA PRO A 76 30.56 12.13 14.90
C PRO A 76 30.82 11.27 13.65
N SER A 77 31.10 11.90 12.51
CA SER A 77 31.60 11.21 11.34
C SER A 77 33.06 10.80 11.61
N GLY A 78 33.24 9.57 12.08
CA GLY A 78 34.54 8.90 12.21
C GLY A 78 34.95 8.20 10.93
#